data_AF-A0A3D3GQG9-F1
#
_entry.id   AF-A0A3D3GQG9-F1
#
_cell.length_a   1.000
_cell.length_b   1.000
_cell.length_c   1.000
_cell.angle_alpha   90.00
_cell.angle_beta   90.00
_cell.angle_gamma   90.00
#
_symmetry.space_group_name_H-M   'P 1'
#
loop_
_entity.id
_entity.type
_entity.pdbx_description
1 polymer ?
#
loop_
_entity_poly.entity_id
_entity_poly.type
_entity_poly.pdbx_seq_one_letter_code
_entity_poly.pdbx_strand_id
1 'polypeptide(L)'
;MTMFSKRSLDLNASRGFTLIELLVVVAIIGILSSIVLASLNSARKKGRDARRVADIKQLQLALELYYDANTATGYPTTLDPLATGGFISIISKDPLGATDYSYAALGS
;
A
#
# COMPACT_ATOMS: atom_id res chain seq x y z
N MET A 1 -70.80 -39.68 11.31
CA MET A 1 -69.84 -39.68 10.19
C MET A 1 -69.37 -38.25 9.95
N THR A 2 -68.31 -37.80 10.63
CA THR A 2 -67.47 -36.63 10.27
C THR A 2 -66.20 -36.74 11.13
N MET A 3 -65.17 -37.43 10.66
CA MET A 3 -63.97 -36.92 9.98
C MET A 3 -62.98 -36.24 10.95
N PHE A 4 -61.93 -36.99 11.31
CA PHE A 4 -60.75 -36.53 12.05
C PHE A 4 -59.85 -35.68 11.13
N SER A 5 -59.59 -34.43 11.51
CA SER A 5 -58.58 -33.58 10.89
C SER A 5 -57.21 -33.84 11.50
N LYS A 6 -56.25 -34.30 10.69
CA LYS A 6 -54.85 -34.53 11.08
C LYS A 6 -54.13 -33.19 11.25
N ARG A 7 -53.62 -32.91 12.45
CA ARG A 7 -52.63 -31.83 12.68
C ARG A 7 -51.27 -32.29 12.14
N SER A 8 -50.76 -31.60 11.13
CA SER A 8 -49.36 -31.69 10.69
C SER A 8 -48.46 -31.01 11.73
N LEU A 9 -47.53 -31.77 12.30
CA LEU A 9 -46.49 -31.26 13.20
C LEU A 9 -45.26 -30.91 12.34
N ASP A 10 -44.97 -29.62 12.21
CA ASP A 10 -43.76 -29.13 11.55
C ASP A 10 -42.52 -29.54 12.36
N LEU A 11 -41.79 -30.53 11.86
CA LEU A 11 -40.50 -30.96 12.42
C LEU A 11 -39.41 -30.02 11.92
N ASN A 12 -39.16 -28.96 12.68
CA ASN A 12 -38.04 -28.05 12.44
C ASN A 12 -36.73 -28.76 12.84
N ALA A 13 -36.13 -29.49 11.91
CA ALA A 13 -34.87 -30.19 12.12
C ALA A 13 -33.70 -29.20 12.08
N SER A 14 -33.36 -28.63 13.24
CA SER A 14 -32.11 -27.88 13.40
C SER A 14 -30.92 -28.79 13.09
N ARG A 15 -30.27 -28.57 11.95
CA ARG A 15 -29.00 -29.21 11.58
C ARG A 15 -27.87 -28.47 12.29
N GLY A 16 -27.21 -29.13 13.24
CA GLY A 16 -25.98 -28.65 13.85
C GLY A 16 -24.76 -28.92 12.97
N PHE A 17 -23.74 -28.07 13.07
CA PHE A 17 -22.44 -28.30 12.44
C PHE A 17 -21.72 -29.49 13.10
N THR A 18 -21.08 -30.32 12.30
CA THR A 18 -20.18 -31.38 12.76
C THR A 18 -18.79 -30.82 13.06
N LEU A 19 -18.05 -31.47 13.97
CA LEU A 19 -16.67 -31.07 14.29
C LEU A 19 -15.73 -31.14 13.08
N ILE A 20 -15.96 -32.10 12.16
CA ILE A 20 -15.14 -32.26 10.95
C ILE A 20 -15.37 -31.11 9.96
N GLU A 21 -16.61 -30.62 9.84
CA GLU A 21 -16.92 -29.47 8.99
C GLU A 21 -16.19 -28.22 9.49
N LEU A 22 -16.19 -27.96 10.81
CA LEU A 22 -15.47 -26.82 11.37
C LEU A 22 -13.95 -26.98 11.22
N LEU A 23 -13.42 -28.19 11.41
CA LEU A 23 -11.99 -28.50 11.29
C LEU A 23 -11.46 -28.26 9.88
N VAL A 24 -12.20 -28.68 8.84
CA VAL A 24 -11.79 -28.43 7.44
C VAL A 24 -11.81 -26.94 7.11
N VAL A 25 -12.78 -26.18 7.63
CA VAL A 25 -12.88 -24.74 7.37
C VAL A 25 -11.67 -23.98 7.91
N VAL A 26 -11.27 -24.22 9.15
CA VAL A 26 -10.10 -23.53 9.73
C VAL A 26 -8.79 -23.94 9.04
N ALA A 27 -8.70 -25.19 8.57
CA ALA A 27 -7.56 -25.65 7.77
C ALA A 27 -7.46 -24.89 6.44
N ILE A 28 -8.57 -24.75 5.71
CA ILE A 28 -8.61 -24.00 4.43
C ILE A 28 -8.30 -22.52 4.67
N ILE A 29 -8.90 -21.89 5.69
CA ILE A 29 -8.61 -20.49 6.04
C ILE A 29 -7.13 -20.30 6.36
N GLY A 30 -6.51 -21.22 7.10
CA GLY A 30 -5.07 -21.17 7.42
C GLY A 30 -4.20 -21.18 6.17
N ILE A 31 -4.48 -22.09 5.22
CA ILE A 31 -3.74 -22.18 3.95
C ILE A 31 -3.89 -20.88 3.16
N LEU A 32 -5.12 -20.42 2.93
CA LEU A 32 -5.38 -19.18 2.17
C LEU A 32 -4.72 -17.96 2.83
N SER A 33 -4.82 -17.85 4.17
CA SER A 33 -4.25 -16.73 4.92
C SER A 33 -2.73 -16.66 4.79
N SER A 34 -2.04 -17.80 4.82
CA SER A 34 -0.58 -17.84 4.67
C SER A 34 -0.09 -17.31 3.31
N ILE A 35 -0.81 -17.68 2.23
CA ILE A 35 -0.51 -17.22 0.86
C ILE A 35 -0.75 -15.71 0.75
N VAL A 36 -1.86 -15.23 1.31
CA VAL A 36 -2.19 -13.79 1.32
C VAL A 36 -1.11 -12.99 2.03
N LEU A 37 -0.67 -13.42 3.21
CA LEU A 37 0.39 -12.73 3.96
C LEU A 37 1.71 -12.66 3.18
N ALA A 38 2.13 -13.74 2.54
CA ALA A 38 3.32 -13.74 1.70
C ALA A 38 3.19 -12.75 0.53
N SER A 39 2.02 -12.71 -0.13
CA SER A 39 1.75 -11.78 -1.24
C SER A 39 1.75 -10.31 -0.80
N LEU A 40 1.26 -10.02 0.41
CA LEU A 40 1.16 -8.67 0.96
C LEU A 40 2.54 -8.06 1.20
N ASN A 41 3.51 -8.83 1.67
CA ASN A 41 4.87 -8.34 1.89
C ASN A 41 5.53 -7.87 0.57
N SER A 42 5.35 -8.64 -0.50
CA SER A 42 5.82 -8.27 -1.84
C SER A 42 5.09 -7.04 -2.39
N ALA A 43 3.76 -6.97 -2.21
CA ALA A 43 2.97 -5.81 -2.62
C ALA A 43 3.41 -4.52 -1.90
N ARG A 44 3.68 -4.60 -0.59
CA ARG A 44 4.21 -3.48 0.20
C ARG A 44 5.57 -3.01 -0.32
N LYS A 45 6.48 -3.94 -0.66
CA LYS A 45 7.79 -3.59 -1.24
C LYS A 45 7.62 -2.86 -2.57
N LYS A 46 6.80 -3.41 -3.48
CA LYS A 46 6.50 -2.80 -4.78
C LYS A 46 5.86 -1.41 -4.64
N GLY A 47 4.97 -1.22 -3.65
CA GLY A 47 4.36 0.07 -3.36
C GLY A 47 5.37 1.13 -2.91
N ARG A 48 6.33 0.75 -2.06
CA ARG A 48 7.42 1.64 -1.66
C ARG A 48 8.32 2.00 -2.84
N ASP A 49 8.65 1.03 -3.69
CA ASP A 49 9.48 1.28 -4.87
C ASP A 49 8.76 2.20 -5.88
N ALA A 50 7.46 2.00 -6.09
CA ALA A 50 6.66 2.90 -6.93
C ALA A 50 6.64 4.34 -6.36
N ARG A 51 6.51 4.49 -5.04
CA ARG A 51 6.58 5.79 -4.38
C ARG A 51 7.94 6.47 -4.57
N ARG A 52 9.05 5.74 -4.35
CA ARG A 52 10.40 6.26 -4.57
C ARG A 52 10.61 6.77 -5.99
N VAL A 53 10.12 6.03 -6.98
CA VAL A 53 10.20 6.45 -8.40
C VAL A 53 9.42 7.74 -8.63
N ALA A 54 8.24 7.88 -8.05
CA ALA A 54 7.44 9.10 -8.16
C ALA A 54 8.12 10.30 -7.48
N ASP A 55 8.66 10.09 -6.27
CA ASP A 55 9.37 11.11 -5.50
C ASP A 55 10.61 11.62 -6.26
N ILE A 56 11.42 10.72 -6.83
CA ILE A 56 12.60 11.10 -7.63
C ILE A 56 12.20 11.90 -8.88
N LYS A 57 11.12 11.52 -9.56
CA LYS A 57 10.62 12.27 -10.73
C LYS A 57 10.15 13.68 -10.35
N GLN A 58 9.50 13.84 -9.20
CA GLN A 58 9.11 15.15 -8.68
C GLN A 58 10.33 16.01 -8.36
N LEU A 59 11.36 15.43 -7.74
CA LEU A 59 12.61 16.13 -7.46
C LEU A 59 13.34 16.53 -8.76
N GLN A 60 13.39 15.64 -9.75
CA GLN A 60 13.97 15.95 -11.06
C GLN A 60 13.29 17.16 -11.70
N LEU A 61 11.96 17.17 -11.74
CA LEU A 61 11.19 18.30 -12.28
C LEU A 61 11.49 19.59 -11.51
N ALA A 62 11.55 19.53 -10.19
CA ALA A 62 11.87 20.70 -9.37
C ALA A 62 13.30 21.21 -9.61
N LEU A 63 14.27 20.33 -9.85
CA LEU A 63 15.64 20.70 -10.22
C LEU A 63 15.69 21.38 -11.60
N GLU A 64 14.95 20.86 -12.58
CA GLU A 64 14.84 21.47 -13.91
C GLU A 64 14.23 22.88 -13.82
N LEU A 65 13.13 23.04 -13.08
CA LEU A 65 12.50 24.35 -12.85
C LEU A 65 13.42 25.33 -12.11
N TYR A 66 14.19 24.83 -11.13
CA TYR A 66 15.19 25.65 -10.44
C TYR A 66 16.27 26.13 -11.40
N TYR A 67 16.78 25.24 -12.27
CA TYR A 67 17.81 25.58 -13.25
C TYR A 67 17.32 26.64 -14.24
N ASP A 68 16.09 26.49 -14.74
CA ASP A 68 15.46 27.46 -15.66
C ASP A 68 15.32 28.86 -15.02
N ALA A 69 15.04 28.91 -13.72
CA ALA A 69 14.97 30.17 -12.97
C ALA A 69 16.35 30.75 -12.61
N ASN A 70 17.39 29.92 -12.52
CA ASN A 70 18.71 30.27 -11.99
C ASN A 70 19.86 29.90 -12.94
N THR A 71 19.67 30.20 -14.24
CA THR A 71 20.60 29.80 -15.31
C THR A 71 22.05 30.25 -15.10
N ALA A 72 22.28 31.33 -14.35
CA ALA A 72 23.62 31.85 -14.03
C ALA A 72 24.36 31.02 -12.95
N THR A 73 23.64 30.47 -11.98
CA THR A 73 24.23 29.66 -10.89
C THR A 73 24.16 28.16 -11.17
N GLY A 74 23.30 27.75 -12.11
CA GLY A 74 23.11 26.34 -12.46
C GLY A 74 22.29 25.57 -11.43
N TYR A 75 22.51 24.26 -11.35
CA TYR A 75 21.84 23.40 -10.38
C TYR A 75 22.27 23.75 -8.94
N PRO A 76 21.39 23.59 -7.95
CA PRO A 76 21.76 23.80 -6.56
C PRO A 76 22.76 22.72 -6.09
N THR A 77 23.35 22.91 -4.91
CA THR A 77 24.23 21.92 -4.27
C THR A 77 23.52 21.06 -3.23
N THR A 78 22.37 21.50 -2.74
CA THR A 78 21.50 20.79 -1.77
C THR A 78 20.04 20.89 -2.19
N LEU A 79 19.14 20.11 -1.57
CA LEU A 79 17.70 20.14 -1.94
C LEU A 79 16.92 21.27 -1.25
N ASP A 80 17.48 21.90 -0.23
CA ASP A 80 16.83 22.96 0.54
C ASP A 80 16.36 24.15 -0.32
N PRO A 81 17.15 24.64 -1.31
CA PRO A 81 16.71 25.73 -2.18
C PRO A 81 15.48 25.40 -3.04
N LEU A 82 15.18 24.12 -3.29
CA LEU A 82 14.01 23.74 -4.08
C LEU A 82 12.72 23.96 -3.27
N ALA A 83 12.76 23.66 -1.97
CA ALA A 83 11.63 23.87 -1.07
C ALA A 83 11.47 25.35 -0.73
N THR A 84 12.56 26.01 -0.32
CA THR A 84 12.55 27.43 0.05
C THR A 84 12.23 28.32 -1.15
N GLY A 85 12.68 27.94 -2.36
CA GLY A 85 12.38 28.63 -3.61
C GLY A 85 10.99 28.34 -4.19
N GLY A 86 10.20 27.46 -3.57
CA GLY A 86 8.83 27.15 -4.01
C GLY A 86 8.74 26.27 -5.26
N PHE A 87 9.83 25.61 -5.66
CA PHE A 87 9.85 24.68 -6.79
C PHE A 87 9.25 23.31 -6.44
N ILE A 88 9.19 22.99 -5.14
CA ILE A 88 8.49 21.83 -4.59
C ILE A 88 7.88 22.20 -3.23
N SER A 89 6.70 21.68 -2.90
CA SER A 89 6.03 22.02 -1.63
C SER A 89 6.69 21.41 -0.40
N ILE A 90 7.27 20.22 -0.52
CA ILE A 90 8.05 19.54 0.52
C ILE A 90 9.10 18.64 -0.14
N ILE A 91 10.24 18.45 0.52
CA ILE A 91 11.22 17.44 0.10
C ILE A 91 10.69 16.07 0.51
N SER A 92 10.42 15.20 -0.48
CA SER A 92 10.00 13.82 -0.22
C SER A 92 11.09 13.06 0.55
N LYS A 93 10.66 12.14 1.41
CA LYS A 93 11.52 11.28 2.24
C LYS A 93 11.41 9.83 1.82
N ASP A 94 12.49 9.06 1.95
CA ASP A 94 12.44 7.62 1.68
C ASP A 94 11.40 6.93 2.59
N PRO A 95 10.44 6.17 2.03
CA PRO A 95 9.38 5.52 2.79
C PRO A 95 9.85 4.44 3.80
N LEU A 96 11.13 4.08 3.82
CA LEU A 96 11.71 3.13 4.78
C LEU A 96 12.56 3.85 5.86
N GLY A 97 13.39 4.81 5.45
CA GLY A 97 14.37 5.45 6.34
C GLY A 97 13.95 6.79 6.95
N ALA A 98 12.88 7.43 6.46
CA ALA A 98 12.53 8.82 6.81
C ALA A 98 13.70 9.83 6.61
N THR A 99 14.75 9.42 5.89
CA THR A 99 15.85 10.26 5.44
C THR A 99 15.42 11.00 4.19
N ASP A 100 15.82 12.26 4.09
CA ASP A 100 15.65 13.03 2.86
C ASP A 100 16.46 12.39 1.73
N TYR A 101 15.97 12.56 0.50
CA TYR A 101 16.80 12.24 -0.67
C TYR A 101 18.03 13.15 -0.72
N SER A 102 19.16 12.62 -1.15
CA SER A 102 20.34 13.42 -1.46
C SER A 102 20.64 13.30 -2.95
N TYR A 103 21.19 14.36 -3.53
CA TYR A 103 21.80 14.33 -4.86
C TYR A 103 23.19 14.93 -4.74
N ALA A 104 24.09 14.48 -5.62
CA ALA A 104 25.39 15.09 -5.80
C ALA A 104 25.35 15.87 -7.12
N ALA A 105 25.72 17.15 -7.06
CA ALA A 105 25.99 17.90 -8.28
C ALA A 105 27.29 17.36 -8.90
N LEU A 106 27.32 17.16 -10.23
CA LEU A 106 28.56 16.80 -10.92
C LEU A 106 29.58 17.93 -10.73
N GLY A 107 30.65 17.65 -9.96
CA GLY A 107 31.74 18.59 -9.71
C GLY A 107 31.83 19.14 -8.28
N SER A 108 31.07 18.60 -7.32
CA SER A 108 31.28 18.82 -5.87
C SER A 108 32.15 17.74 -5.24
#